data_AF-A0A1M4SV37-F1
#
_entry.id   AF-A0A1M4SV37-F1
#
_cell.length_a   1.000
_cell.length_b   1.000
_cell.length_c   1.000
_cell.angle_alpha   90.00
_cell.angle_beta   90.00
_cell.angle_gamma   90.00
#
_symmetry.space_group_name_H-M   'P 1'
#
loop_
_entity.id
_entity.type
_entity.pdbx_description
1 polymer ?
#
loop_
_entity_poly.entity_id
_entity_poly.type
_entity_poly.pdbx_seq_one_letter_code
_entity_poly.pdbx_strand_id
1 'polypeptide(L)' 'MMKNDIKPGDVLLLSFPTHIPKGHEQEGKRPVVVVAVPKGPMRYPLIIVVPLTTQDGE' A
#
# COMPACT_ATOMS: atom_id res chain seq x y z
N MET A 1 -3.87 -18.52 12.63
CA MET A 1 -3.80 -17.57 11.51
C MET A 1 -2.32 -17.42 11.16
N MET A 2 -1.88 -17.88 9.98
CA MET A 2 -0.47 -17.79 9.62
C MET A 2 -0.05 -16.33 9.64
N LYS A 3 0.89 -15.99 10.51
CA LYS A 3 1.50 -14.67 10.59
C LYS A 3 2.49 -14.59 9.43
N ASN A 4 1.99 -14.36 8.22
CA ASN A 4 2.86 -14.10 7.09
C ASN A 4 3.60 -12.80 7.41
N ASP A 5 4.90 -12.92 7.61
CA ASP A 5 5.76 -11.79 7.91
C ASP A 5 5.83 -10.94 6.65
N ILE A 6 5.13 -9.80 6.65
CA ILE A 6 5.09 -8.88 5.52
C ILE A 6 6.52 -8.41 5.26
N LYS A 7 6.99 -8.52 4.03
CA LYS A 7 8.35 -8.14 3.65
C LYS A 7 8.36 -7.30 2.37
N PRO A 8 9.41 -6.49 2.14
CA PRO A 8 9.61 -5.83 0.86
C PRO A 8 9.55 -6.82 -0.31
N GLY A 9 8.82 -6.45 -1.37
CA GLY A 9 8.55 -7.28 -2.54
C GLY A 9 7.22 -8.04 -2.50
N ASP A 10 6.56 -8.17 -1.34
CA ASP A 10 5.22 -8.76 -1.27
C ASP A 10 4.21 -7.89 -2.04
N VAL A 11 3.30 -8.54 -2.74
CA VAL A 11 2.16 -7.88 -3.39
C VAL A 11 0.91 -8.09 -2.55
N LEU A 12 0.29 -6.99 -2.11
CA LEU A 12 -0.90 -6.99 -1.28
C LEU A 12 -2.05 -6.26 -1.97
N LEU A 13 -3.29 -6.54 -1.58
CA LEU A 13 -4.46 -5.77 -1.97
C LEU A 13 -4.87 -4.85 -0.81
N LEU A 14 -4.71 -3.54 -0.97
CA LEU A 14 -5.06 -2.54 0.06
C LEU A 14 -6.28 -1.71 -0.36
N SER A 15 -6.98 -1.16 0.63
CA SER A 15 -8.08 -0.21 0.41
C SER A 15 -7.61 1.21 0.72
N PHE A 16 -7.55 2.06 -0.30
CA PHE A 16 -7.26 3.48 -0.18
C PHE A 16 -8.56 4.27 0.02
N PRO A 17 -8.57 5.29 0.90
CA PRO A 17 -9.74 6.12 1.12
C PRO A 17 -10.14 6.89 -0.14
N THR A 18 -11.41 7.25 -0.22
CA THR A 18 -11.91 8.20 -1.22
C THR A 18 -11.84 9.62 -0.68
N HIS A 19 -11.39 10.58 -1.49
CA HIS A 19 -11.35 11.99 -1.12
C HIS A 19 -12.42 12.83 -1.84
N ILE A 20 -12.97 13.82 -1.14
CA ILE A 20 -13.89 14.83 -1.67
C ILE A 20 -13.39 16.22 -1.24
N PRO A 21 -12.96 17.09 -2.18
CA PRO A 21 -12.90 16.89 -3.62
C PRO A 21 -11.85 15.85 -4.03
N LYS A 22 -11.99 15.28 -5.23
CA LYS A 22 -11.03 14.31 -5.74
C LYS A 22 -9.66 14.95 -5.97
N GLY A 23 -8.60 14.23 -5.57
CA GLY A 23 -7.21 14.55 -5.87
C GLY A 23 -6.63 13.65 -6.96
N HIS A 24 -5.30 13.63 -7.07
CA HIS A 24 -4.56 12.72 -7.98
C HIS A 24 -4.03 11.47 -7.26
N GLU A 25 -4.40 11.27 -6.00
CA GLU A 25 -4.02 10.09 -5.23
C GLU A 25 -4.77 8.84 -5.72
N GLN A 26 -4.16 7.67 -5.52
CA GLN A 26 -4.83 6.40 -5.81
C GLN A 26 -5.94 6.14 -4.79
N GLU A 27 -7.13 5.79 -5.26
CA GLU A 27 -8.32 5.53 -4.43
C GLU A 27 -8.84 4.09 -4.61
N GLY A 28 -9.59 3.59 -3.62
CA GLY A 28 -10.26 2.30 -3.69
C GLY A 28 -9.33 1.11 -3.48
N LYS A 29 -9.77 -0.09 -3.88
CA LYS A 29 -8.95 -1.30 -3.77
C LYS A 29 -7.88 -1.32 -4.86
N ARG A 30 -6.61 -1.38 -4.47
CA ARG A 30 -5.46 -1.39 -5.40
C ARG A 30 -4.44 -2.44 -4.99
N PRO A 31 -3.87 -3.19 -5.96
CA PRO A 31 -2.68 -3.96 -5.68
C PRO A 31 -1.52 -3.01 -5.39
N VAL A 32 -0.66 -3.38 -4.46
CA VAL A 32 0.49 -2.58 -4.04
C VAL A 32 1.71 -3.48 -3.87
N VAL A 33 2.89 -2.93 -4.10
CA VAL A 33 4.16 -3.58 -3.73
C VAL A 33 4.63 -3.00 -2.40
N VAL A 34 4.92 -3.86 -1.43
CA VAL A 34 5.58 -3.43 -0.19
C VAL A 34 7.02 -3.05 -0.50
N VAL A 35 7.42 -1.82 -0.16
CA VAL A 35 8.80 -1.35 -0.36
C VAL A 35 9.58 -1.26 0.95
N ALA A 36 8.89 -1.08 2.09
CA ALA A 36 9.52 -1.13 3.40
C ALA A 36 8.54 -1.52 4.51
N VAL A 37 9.08 -2.17 5.54
CA VAL A 37 8.42 -2.40 6.82
C VAL A 37 9.29 -1.75 7.90
N PRO A 38 8.97 -0.52 8.32
CA PRO A 38 9.80 0.20 9.28
C PRO A 38 9.95 -0.55 10.60
N LYS A 39 11.17 -0.50 11.16
CA LYS A 39 11.53 -1.14 12.43
C LYS A 39 11.75 -0.09 13.51
N GLY A 40 11.46 -0.45 14.76
CA GLY A 40 11.66 0.43 15.91
C GLY A 40 10.34 0.86 16.58
N PRO A 41 10.41 1.75 17.59
CA PRO A 41 9.23 2.23 18.29
C PRO A 41 8.38 3.08 17.34
N MET A 42 7.16 2.62 17.06
CA MET A 42 6.20 3.34 16.24
C MET A 42 4.89 3.50 16.98
N ARG A 43 4.25 4.65 16.82
CA ARG A 43 2.95 4.93 17.43
C ARG A 43 1.87 3.98 16.90
N TYR A 44 1.98 3.57 15.64
CA TYR A 44 1.06 2.65 14.98
C TYR A 44 1.84 1.67 14.07
N PRO A 45 1.35 0.44 13.86
CA PRO A 45 1.89 -0.45 12.82
C PRO A 45 1.73 0.20 11.45
N LEU A 46 2.80 0.21 10.65
CA LEU A 46 2.76 0.75 9.30
C LEU A 46 3.64 -0.03 8.33
N ILE A 47 3.27 0.03 7.06
CA ILE A 47 4.02 -0.46 5.91
C ILE A 47 4.13 0.68 4.89
N ILE A 48 5.21 0.72 4.14
CA ILE A 48 5.40 1.66 3.03
C ILE A 48 5.20 0.87 1.74
N VAL A 49 4.35 1.38 0.86
CA VAL A 49 3.91 0.68 -0.35
C VAL A 49 3.92 1.59 -1.57
N VAL A 50 4.05 0.99 -2.75
CA VAL A 50 3.84 1.65 -4.04
C VAL A 50 2.57 1.07 -4.68
N PRO A 51 1.54 1.89 -4.95
CA PRO A 51 0.34 1.40 -5.60
C PRO A 51 0.59 1.09 -7.08
N LEU A 52 -0.03 0.01 -7.55
CA LEU A 52 -0.01 -0.40 -8.95
C LEU A 52 -1.27 0.08 -9.67
N THR A 53 -1.12 0.34 -10.96
CA THR A 53 -2.20 0.71 -11.88
C THR A 53 -2.21 -0.25 -13.07
N THR A 54 -3.36 -0.41 -13.71
CA THR A 54 -3.49 -1.16 -14.97
C THR A 54 -3.23 -0.31 -16.21
N GLN A 55 -3.00 0.99 -16.02
CA GLN A 55 -2.61 1.92 -17.08
C GLN A 55 -1.10 2.16 -16.98
N ASP A 56 -0.39 1.85 -18.05
CA ASP A 56 0.96 2.30 -18.30
C ASP A 56 0.95 3.70 -18.97
N GLY A 57 2.13 4.31 -19.07
CA GLY A 57 2.29 5.69 -19.54
C GLY A 57 2.28 5.88 -21.06
N GLU A 58 1.72 4.93 -21.82
CA GLU A 58 1.52 5.01 -23.27
C GLU A 58 0.09 5.47 -23.64
#